data_AF-A0A382FVB6-F1
#
_entry.id   AF-A0A382FVB6-F1
#
_cell.length_a   1.000
_cell.length_b   1.000
_cell.length_c   1.000
_cell.angle_alpha   90.00
_cell.angle_beta   90.00
_cell.angle_gamma   90.00
#
_symmetry.space_group_name_H-M   'P 1'
#
loop_
_entity.id
_entity.type
_entity.pdbx_description
1 polymer ?
#
loop_
_entity_poly.entity_id
_entity_poly.type
_entity_poly.pdbx_seq_one_letter_code
_entity_poly.pdbx_strand_id
1 'polypeptide(L)' 'VPDLSLELGLHQQGYSLVAGVDEVGRGPLAGPVVAAAVVLPLGLNG' A
#
# COMPACT_ATOMS: atom_id res chain seq x y z
N VAL A 1 -3.02 7.14 13.26
CA VAL A 1 -1.65 7.23 12.71
C VAL A 1 -1.48 6.12 11.70
N PRO A 2 -0.57 6.21 10.73
CA PRO A 2 -0.29 5.07 9.86
C PRO A 2 0.19 3.89 10.71
N ASP A 3 -0.46 2.74 10.57
CA ASP A 3 -0.12 1.49 11.23
C ASP A 3 -0.46 0.30 10.31
N LEU A 4 -0.06 -0.91 10.70
CA LEU A 4 -0.19 -2.12 9.88
C LEU A 4 -1.47 -2.93 10.17
N SER A 5 -2.47 -2.36 10.84
CA SER A 5 -3.62 -3.12 11.33
C SER A 5 -4.42 -3.79 10.20
N LEU A 6 -4.51 -3.13 9.04
CA LEU A 6 -5.23 -3.65 7.88
C LEU A 6 -4.49 -4.82 7.24
N GLU A 7 -3.18 -4.67 7.01
CA GLU A 7 -2.30 -5.69 6.44
C GLU A 7 -2.26 -6.91 7.36
N LEU A 8 -2.12 -6.71 8.67
CA LEU A 8 -2.14 -7.79 9.66
C LEU A 8 -3.48 -8.53 9.69
N GLY A 9 -4.60 -7.82 9.58
CA GLY A 9 -5.93 -8.42 9.49
C GLY A 9 -6.08 -9.30 8.24
N LEU A 10 -5.56 -8.85 7.10
CA LEU A 10 -5.57 -9.64 5.86
C LEU A 10 -4.65 -10.85 5.93
N HIS A 11 -3.47 -10.72 6.55
CA HIS A 11 -2.59 -11.86 6.79
C HIS A 11 -3.24 -12.90 7.70
N GLN A 12 -4.00 -12.49 8.72
CA GLN A 12 -4.76 -13.40 9.59
C GLN A 12 -5.87 -14.15 8.83
N GLN A 13 -6.40 -13.58 7.75
CA GLN A 13 -7.34 -14.24 6.85
C GLN A 13 -6.67 -15.22 5.87
N GLY A 14 -5.34 -15.34 5.91
CA GLY A 14 -4.56 -16.28 5.09
C GLY A 14 -4.05 -15.70 3.78
N TYR A 15 -4.25 -14.41 3.51
CA TYR A 15 -3.61 -13.76 2.37
C TYR A 15 -2.11 -13.64 2.65
N SER A 16 -1.25 -14.04 1.71
CA SER A 16 0.21 -14.02 1.89
C SER A 16 0.90 -12.82 1.26
N LEU A 17 0.21 -12.10 0.36
CA LEU A 17 0.73 -10.93 -0.35
C LEU A 17 -0.32 -9.82 -0.26
N VAL A 18 0.04 -8.72 0.38
CA VAL A 18 -0.80 -7.53 0.52
C VAL A 18 -0.07 -6.35 -0.11
N ALA A 19 -0.69 -5.71 -1.09
CA ALA A 19 -0.13 -4.54 -1.76
C ALA A 19 -0.83 -3.26 -1.29
N GLY A 20 -0.05 -2.30 -0.81
CA GLY A 20 -0.50 -0.91 -0.67
C GLY A 20 -0.43 -0.22 -2.02
N VAL A 21 -1.46 0.57 -2.37
CA VAL A 21 -1.55 1.30 -3.64
C VAL A 21 -1.81 2.77 -3.34
N ASP A 22 -1.10 3.65 -4.03
CA ASP A 22 -1.32 5.10 -3.96
C ASP A 22 -0.98 5.77 -5.28
N GLU A 23 -1.54 6.95 -5.51
CA GLU A 23 -1.36 7.75 -6.72
C GLU A 23 -0.88 9.18 -6.46
N VAL A 24 -0.20 9.73 -7.46
CA VAL A 24 0.19 11.14 -7.50
C VAL A 24 -0.21 11.74 -8.84
N GLY A 25 -0.43 13.06 -8.85
CA GLY A 25 -0.68 13.80 -10.08
C GLY A 25 -2.15 13.97 -10.46
N ARG A 26 -3.11 13.74 -9.55
CA ARG A 26 -4.54 14.03 -9.82
C ARG A 26 -4.91 15.52 -9.78
N GLY A 27 -4.08 16.34 -9.14
CA GLY A 27 -4.33 17.77 -8.89
C GLY A 27 -3.68 18.77 -9.86
N PRO A 28 -2.53 18.48 -10.51
CA PRO A 28 -1.95 19.35 -11.52
C PRO A 28 -2.88 19.59 -12.73
N LEU A 29 -2.75 20.77 -13.36
CA LEU A 29 -3.49 21.16 -14.57
C LEU A 29 -3.15 20.33 -15.82
N ALA A 30 -1.95 19.75 -15.85
CA ALA A 30 -1.46 18.89 -16.93
C ALA A 30 -0.36 17.96 -16.41
N GLY A 31 -0.13 16.87 -17.13
CA GLY A 31 0.77 15.78 -16.75
C GLY A 31 0.00 14.50 -16.42
N PRO A 32 0.66 13.33 -16.45
CA PRO A 32 -0.01 12.06 -16.17
C PRO A 32 -0.31 11.90 -14.68
N VAL A 33 -1.35 11.14 -14.38
CA VAL A 33 -1.49 10.49 -13.07
C VAL A 33 -0.59 9.27 -13.06
N VAL A 34 0.14 9.07 -11.97
CA VAL A 34 1.01 7.90 -11.77
C VAL A 34 0.60 7.22 -10.49
N ALA A 35 0.37 5.90 -10.56
CA ALA A 35 0.10 5.07 -9.39
C ALA A 35 1.22 4.05 -9.19
N ALA A 36 1.43 3.63 -7.94
CA ALA A 36 2.37 2.58 -7.56
C ALA A 36 1.70 1.57 -6.65
N ALA A 37 2.16 0.33 -6.71
CA ALA A 37 1.75 -0.76 -5.83
C ALA A 37 2.99 -1.39 -5.18
N VAL A 38 2.97 -1.55 -3.87
CA VAL A 38 4.11 -2.11 -3.11
C VAL A 38 3.61 -3.22 -2.19
N VAL A 39 4.22 -4.40 -2.33
CA VAL A 39 4.08 -5.49 -1.36
C VAL A 39 5.23 -5.40 -0.37
N LEU A 40 4.91 -5.18 0.89
CA LEU A 40 5.89 -5.12 1.97
C LEU A 40 6.18 -6.54 2.52
N PRO A 41 7.45 -6.89 2.81
CA PRO A 41 7.75 -8.15 3.46
C PRO A 41 7.10 -8.29 4.84
N LEU A 42 6.68 -9.51 5.15
CA LEU A 42 6.06 -9.85 6.43
C LEU A 42 7.09 -9.67 7.57
N GLY A 43 6.70 -8.99 8.64
CA GLY A 43 7.58 -8.79 9.80
C GLY A 43 8.65 -7.73 9.62
N LEU A 44 8.44 -6.77 8.72
CA LEU A 44 9.21 -5.53 8.71
C LEU A 44 9.12 -4.84 10.07
N ASN A 45 10.26 -4.80 10.76
CA ASN A 45 10.44 -4.01 11.97
C ASN A 45 11.21 -2.76 11.56
N GLY A 46 10.61 -1.58 11.84
CA GLY A 46 11.25 -0.28 11.63
C GLY A 46 12.35 0.01 12.64
#